data_AF-A0A351CII6-F1
#
_entry.id   AF-A0A351CII6-F1
#
_cell.length_a   1.000
_cell.length_b   1.000
_cell.length_c   1.000
_cell.angle_alpha   90.00
_cell.angle_beta   90.00
_cell.angle_gamma   90.00
#
_symmetry.space_group_name_H-M   'P 1'
#
loop_
_entity.id
_entity.type
_entity.pdbx_description
1 polymer ?
#
loop_
_entity_poly.entity_id
_entity_poly.type
_entity_poly.pdbx_seq_one_letter_code
_entity_poly.pdbx_strand_id
1 'polypeptide(L)'
;MKRRIKWKISMLKNIPLLLGMVLILLSGSPINGRSETDHTSSENADLSTLQFNRIAVMPFLAGKLESPEEPVEKPLSQPLKQLKIDAASLAEGADQIMTRLVNDVLQIRFADKMVSKQEAAAVYAEVIRDQALDTPRKLAKKFGENLHADLVVVGTIWRFREKGTFNEMPESPASVAFYVYLMEVAGGKRLWRNAFDGTQKTLSEDVLGGLKQIKMGLRWLSANELARYGVKSVFKKFPLH
;
A
#
# COMPACT_ATOMS: atom_id res chain seq x y z
N MET A 1 40.53 -28.59 -42.38
CA MET A 1 40.47 -28.52 -43.85
C MET A 1 39.50 -27.42 -44.24
N LYS A 2 39.98 -26.40 -44.97
CA LYS A 2 39.25 -25.19 -45.39
C LYS A 2 38.06 -25.53 -46.29
N ARG A 3 36.97 -24.75 -46.20
CA ARG A 3 36.31 -24.09 -47.36
C ARG A 3 35.31 -23.02 -46.91
N ARG A 4 35.67 -21.76 -47.19
CA ARG A 4 34.78 -20.61 -47.40
C ARG A 4 34.15 -20.71 -48.80
N ILE A 5 32.95 -20.14 -48.99
CA ILE A 5 32.42 -19.46 -50.20
C ILE A 5 31.07 -18.83 -49.71
N LYS A 6 30.89 -17.52 -49.47
CA LYS A 6 30.77 -16.35 -50.36
C LYS A 6 29.67 -16.48 -51.44
N TRP A 7 28.75 -15.57 -51.78
CA TRP A 7 28.33 -14.20 -51.42
C TRP A 7 27.03 -13.91 -52.24
N LYS A 8 26.20 -12.94 -51.79
CA LYS A 8 25.41 -11.94 -52.57
C LYS A 8 24.41 -12.35 -53.68
N ILE A 9 23.14 -11.93 -53.51
CA ILE A 9 22.24 -11.43 -54.57
C ILE A 9 21.40 -10.30 -53.92
N SER A 10 21.77 -9.02 -54.10
CA SER A 10 21.27 -8.07 -55.11
C SER A 10 19.82 -7.56 -54.88
N MET A 11 19.75 -6.26 -54.57
CA MET A 11 18.58 -5.38 -54.62
C MET A 11 17.87 -5.38 -55.98
N LEU A 12 16.56 -5.06 -56.01
CA LEU A 12 15.96 -3.80 -56.52
C LEU A 12 14.46 -4.00 -56.90
N LYS A 13 13.54 -3.15 -56.39
CA LYS A 13 12.69 -2.23 -57.19
C LYS A 13 11.49 -1.67 -56.41
N ASN A 14 11.37 -0.35 -56.49
CA ASN A 14 10.22 0.48 -56.10
C ASN A 14 9.02 0.24 -57.04
N ILE A 15 7.79 0.30 -56.50
CA ILE A 15 6.55 0.56 -57.24
C ILE A 15 5.68 1.49 -56.37
N PRO A 16 5.27 2.69 -56.84
CA PRO A 16 4.29 3.51 -56.15
C PRO A 16 2.87 3.08 -56.57
N LEU A 17 1.97 2.87 -55.60
CA LEU A 17 0.56 2.59 -55.86
C LEU A 17 -0.28 3.85 -55.63
N LEU A 18 -1.13 4.13 -56.61
CA LEU A 18 -2.05 5.24 -56.73
C LEU A 18 -3.22 5.19 -55.73
N LEU A 19 -3.71 6.40 -55.45
CA LEU A 19 -5.01 6.83 -54.93
C LEU A 19 -6.15 5.79 -54.99
N GLY A 20 -6.80 5.58 -53.84
CA GLY A 20 -8.13 5.01 -53.72
C GLY A 20 -8.90 5.71 -52.59
N MET A 21 -9.73 6.67 -52.96
CA MET A 21 -10.68 7.39 -52.08
C MET A 21 -11.83 6.44 -51.74
N VAL A 22 -12.08 6.15 -50.46
CA VAL A 22 -13.34 5.56 -50.00
C VAL A 22 -13.86 6.38 -48.83
N LEU A 23 -14.95 7.09 -49.11
CA LEU A 23 -15.77 7.85 -48.19
C LEU A 23 -16.80 6.90 -47.57
N ILE A 24 -16.74 6.66 -46.26
CA ILE A 24 -17.83 6.02 -45.51
C ILE A 24 -18.30 7.00 -44.44
N LEU A 25 -19.46 7.61 -44.71
CA LEU A 25 -20.29 8.29 -43.74
C LEU A 25 -21.05 7.22 -42.94
N LEU A 26 -20.75 7.12 -41.64
CA LEU A 26 -21.63 6.47 -40.66
C LEU A 26 -21.92 7.47 -39.55
N SER A 27 -23.11 8.05 -39.63
CA SER A 27 -23.79 8.74 -38.54
C SER A 27 -24.12 7.74 -37.44
N GLY A 28 -23.50 7.91 -36.27
CA GLY A 28 -23.82 7.19 -35.05
C GLY A 28 -23.46 8.07 -33.85
N SER A 29 -24.47 8.54 -33.13
CA SER A 29 -24.37 9.44 -31.98
C SER A 29 -23.40 8.93 -30.91
N PRO A 30 -22.57 9.79 -30.28
CA PRO A 30 -21.81 9.39 -29.12
C PRO A 30 -22.78 9.21 -27.93
N ILE A 31 -22.94 7.96 -27.52
CA ILE A 31 -23.49 7.62 -26.21
C ILE A 31 -22.49 8.20 -25.20
N ASN A 32 -22.90 9.23 -24.46
CA ASN A 32 -22.18 9.79 -23.32
C ASN A 32 -22.11 8.74 -22.19
N GLY A 33 -21.30 7.71 -22.37
CA GLY A 33 -20.72 6.94 -21.28
C GLY A 33 -19.54 7.73 -20.77
N ARG A 34 -19.77 8.57 -19.76
CA ARG A 34 -18.71 9.24 -19.00
C ARG A 34 -17.95 8.15 -18.24
N SER A 35 -16.99 7.50 -18.91
CA SER A 35 -15.91 6.82 -18.22
C SER A 35 -15.15 7.91 -17.49
N GLU A 36 -15.32 7.97 -16.18
CA GLU A 36 -14.52 8.79 -15.29
C GLU A 36 -13.11 8.19 -15.30
N THR A 37 -12.34 8.61 -16.32
CA THR A 37 -10.91 8.34 -16.43
C THR A 37 -10.24 9.14 -15.34
N ASP A 38 -10.13 8.52 -14.17
CA ASP A 38 -9.33 9.01 -13.05
C ASP A 38 -7.85 8.75 -13.34
N HIS A 39 -7.37 9.32 -14.45
CA HIS A 39 -5.96 9.55 -14.74
C HIS A 39 -5.59 10.92 -14.17
N THR A 40 -5.84 11.12 -12.87
CA THR A 40 -5.00 12.02 -12.10
C THR A 40 -3.95 11.16 -11.45
N SER A 41 -2.76 11.12 -12.07
CA SER A 41 -1.52 11.17 -11.30
C SER A 41 -1.80 12.08 -10.11
N SER A 42 -1.90 11.50 -8.91
CA SER A 42 -2.14 12.24 -7.69
C SER A 42 -1.02 13.26 -7.59
N GLU A 43 -1.25 14.48 -8.09
CA GLU A 43 -0.67 15.68 -7.53
C GLU A 43 -0.80 15.47 -6.03
N ASN A 44 0.32 15.51 -5.33
CA ASN A 44 0.32 15.53 -3.89
C ASN A 44 -0.45 16.79 -3.51
N ALA A 45 -1.77 16.67 -3.34
CA ALA A 45 -2.59 17.73 -2.80
C ALA A 45 -1.87 18.18 -1.53
N ASP A 46 -1.59 19.46 -1.42
CA ASP A 46 -0.91 19.98 -0.24
C ASP A 46 -1.85 19.85 0.96
N LEU A 47 -1.69 18.76 1.70
CA LEU A 47 -2.49 18.46 2.88
C LEU A 47 -2.01 19.22 4.12
N SER A 48 -0.99 20.09 4.00
CA SER A 48 -0.48 20.88 5.13
C SER A 48 -1.52 21.83 5.72
N THR A 49 -2.52 22.21 4.91
CA THR A 49 -3.62 23.12 5.29
C THR A 49 -4.91 22.38 5.65
N LEU A 50 -4.94 21.05 5.55
CA LEU A 50 -6.14 20.26 5.83
C LEU A 50 -6.50 20.37 7.31
N GLN A 51 -7.66 20.97 7.59
CA GLN A 51 -8.20 21.02 8.95
C GLN A 51 -8.99 19.75 9.26
N PHE A 52 -8.76 19.21 10.45
CA PHE A 52 -9.52 18.09 11.00
C PHE A 52 -9.54 18.19 12.53
N ASN A 53 -10.57 17.61 13.12
CA ASN A 53 -10.82 17.57 14.55
C ASN A 53 -10.59 16.17 15.12
N ARG A 54 -10.89 15.11 14.35
CA ARG A 54 -10.86 13.74 14.87
C ARG A 54 -10.24 12.77 13.86
N ILE A 55 -9.20 12.06 14.30
CA ILE A 55 -8.49 11.06 13.51
C ILE A 55 -8.43 9.72 14.26
N ALA A 56 -8.68 8.63 13.55
CA ALA A 56 -8.69 7.28 14.11
C ALA A 56 -7.71 6.35 13.38
N VAL A 57 -7.22 5.33 14.08
CA VAL A 57 -6.51 4.20 13.47
C VAL A 57 -7.47 3.03 13.43
N MET A 58 -7.83 2.60 12.23
CA MET A 58 -8.56 1.35 12.06
C MET A 58 -7.60 0.17 12.29
N PRO A 59 -8.03 -0.91 12.96
CA PRO A 59 -7.25 -2.13 13.04
C PRO A 59 -6.74 -2.58 11.67
N PHE A 60 -5.44 -2.91 11.63
CA PHE A 60 -4.76 -3.32 10.42
C PHE A 60 -5.38 -4.59 9.85
N LEU A 61 -5.48 -4.66 8.53
CA LEU A 61 -5.97 -5.85 7.85
C LEU A 61 -4.80 -6.79 7.57
N ALA A 62 -4.93 -8.04 8.01
CA ALA A 62 -4.00 -9.10 7.68
C ALA A 62 -4.15 -9.49 6.19
N GLY A 63 -3.01 -9.67 5.53
CA GLY A 63 -2.95 -10.18 4.16
C GLY A 63 -2.58 -9.12 3.13
N LYS A 64 -2.40 -9.63 1.92
CA LYS A 64 -1.92 -8.87 0.78
C LYS A 64 -3.05 -8.63 -0.21
N LEU A 65 -3.21 -7.38 -0.63
CA LEU A 65 -4.15 -7.01 -1.69
C LEU A 65 -3.50 -7.15 -3.09
N GLU A 66 -2.17 -7.13 -3.22
CA GLU A 66 -1.46 -7.00 -4.51
C GLU A 66 -0.07 -7.69 -4.53
N SER A 67 0.45 -8.08 -5.71
CA SER A 67 1.83 -8.58 -5.88
C SER A 67 2.87 -7.46 -5.66
N PRO A 68 4.14 -7.72 -5.23
CA PRO A 68 5.13 -6.65 -5.07
C PRO A 68 5.58 -6.08 -6.43
N GLU A 69 5.28 -6.80 -7.51
CA GLU A 69 5.82 -6.58 -8.86
C GLU A 69 4.81 -5.93 -9.82
N GLU A 70 3.56 -5.71 -9.40
CA GLU A 70 2.51 -5.16 -10.27
C GLU A 70 2.26 -3.66 -10.01
N PRO A 71 1.99 -2.86 -11.07
CA PRO A 71 1.63 -1.46 -10.93
C PRO A 71 0.35 -1.29 -10.09
N VAL A 72 0.43 -0.47 -9.05
CA VAL A 72 -0.64 -0.35 -8.06
C VAL A 72 -1.60 0.77 -8.44
N GLU A 73 -2.79 0.42 -8.91
CA GLU A 73 -3.85 1.43 -9.07
C GLU A 73 -4.93 1.39 -7.97
N LYS A 74 -5.37 0.24 -7.41
CA LYS A 74 -6.61 0.23 -6.58
C LYS A 74 -6.67 -0.81 -5.43
N PRO A 75 -5.68 -0.91 -4.53
CA PRO A 75 -5.65 -1.95 -3.48
C PRO A 75 -6.83 -1.83 -2.52
N LEU A 76 -7.23 -0.60 -2.19
CA LEU A 76 -8.33 -0.34 -1.25
C LEU A 76 -9.73 -0.59 -1.83
N SER A 77 -9.83 -0.90 -3.13
CA SER A 77 -11.11 -1.11 -3.82
C SER A 77 -11.43 -2.59 -4.05
N GLN A 78 -10.52 -3.50 -3.71
CA GLN A 78 -10.82 -4.93 -3.78
C GLN A 78 -11.64 -5.36 -2.55
N PRO A 79 -12.57 -6.32 -2.71
CA PRO A 79 -13.29 -6.92 -1.59
C PRO A 79 -12.37 -7.52 -0.53
N LEU A 80 -12.78 -7.49 0.74
CA LEU A 80 -12.02 -8.03 1.87
C LEU A 80 -11.71 -9.53 1.71
N LYS A 81 -12.63 -10.31 1.11
CA LYS A 81 -12.44 -11.72 0.73
C LYS A 81 -11.18 -11.96 -0.12
N GLN A 82 -10.71 -10.97 -0.87
CA GLN A 82 -9.55 -11.09 -1.73
C GLN A 82 -8.21 -10.84 -1.01
N LEU A 83 -8.24 -10.51 0.28
CA LEU A 83 -7.03 -10.44 1.11
C LEU A 83 -6.37 -11.83 1.15
N LYS A 84 -5.21 -11.95 0.49
CA LYS A 84 -4.43 -13.19 0.50
C LYS A 84 -3.57 -13.21 1.76
N ILE A 85 -3.91 -14.09 2.70
CA ILE A 85 -3.12 -14.29 3.91
C ILE A 85 -2.10 -15.40 3.65
N ASP A 86 -0.82 -15.05 3.66
CA ASP A 86 0.25 -16.03 3.76
C ASP A 86 0.57 -16.26 5.24
N ALA A 87 -0.04 -17.28 5.82
CA ALA A 87 0.11 -17.61 7.23
C ALA A 87 1.57 -17.95 7.61
N ALA A 88 2.38 -18.46 6.66
CA ALA A 88 3.79 -18.75 6.91
C ALA A 88 4.64 -17.47 7.04
N SER A 89 4.21 -16.38 6.39
CA SER A 89 4.89 -15.09 6.43
C SER A 89 4.31 -14.11 7.46
N LEU A 90 3.19 -14.44 8.11
CA LEU A 90 2.48 -13.54 9.00
C LEU A 90 2.30 -14.16 10.39
N ALA A 91 3.08 -13.68 11.35
CA ALA A 91 2.94 -14.09 12.75
C ALA A 91 1.56 -13.73 13.32
N GLU A 92 1.10 -14.55 14.25
CA GLU A 92 -0.11 -14.28 15.03
C GLU A 92 -0.03 -12.92 15.74
N GLY A 93 -1.10 -12.14 15.68
CA GLY A 93 -1.17 -10.81 16.30
C GLY A 93 -0.36 -9.72 15.59
N ALA A 94 0.20 -9.97 14.40
CA ALA A 94 0.94 -8.97 13.63
C ALA A 94 0.09 -7.71 13.33
N ASP A 95 -1.18 -7.90 13.02
CA ASP A 95 -2.18 -6.84 12.85
C ASP A 95 -2.36 -5.98 14.10
N GLN A 96 -2.46 -6.60 15.28
CA GLN A 96 -2.59 -5.91 16.56
C GLN A 96 -1.32 -5.12 16.91
N ILE A 97 -0.15 -5.72 16.69
CA ILE A 97 1.15 -5.06 16.88
C ILE A 97 1.26 -3.84 15.98
N MET A 98 0.93 -3.98 14.69
CA MET A 98 1.00 -2.88 13.72
C MET A 98 0.01 -1.76 14.06
N THR A 99 -1.23 -2.12 14.41
CA THR A 99 -2.26 -1.16 14.85
C THR A 99 -1.77 -0.35 16.04
N ARG A 100 -1.21 -1.01 17.06
CA ARG A 100 -0.65 -0.36 18.24
C ARG A 100 0.50 0.57 17.89
N LEU A 101 1.47 0.11 17.09
CA LEU A 101 2.64 0.92 16.71
C LEU A 101 2.26 2.19 15.95
N VAL A 102 1.29 2.10 15.04
CA VAL A 102 0.79 3.27 14.29
C VAL A 102 -0.01 4.21 15.17
N ASN A 103 -0.89 3.68 16.03
CA ASN A 103 -1.62 4.50 16.99
C ASN A 103 -0.67 5.22 17.94
N ASP A 104 0.35 4.56 18.48
CA ASP A 104 1.32 5.17 19.38
C ASP A 104 2.08 6.34 18.69
N VAL A 105 2.44 6.22 17.40
CA VAL A 105 3.09 7.31 16.66
C VAL A 105 2.15 8.50 16.42
N LEU A 106 0.89 8.22 16.08
CA LEU A 106 -0.10 9.27 15.82
C LEU A 106 -0.60 9.94 17.10
N GLN A 107 -0.70 9.20 18.20
CA GLN A 107 -1.03 9.73 19.52
C GLN A 107 -0.04 10.78 20.00
N ILE A 108 1.26 10.57 19.72
CA ILE A 108 2.30 11.56 20.03
C ILE A 108 2.13 12.82 19.18
N ARG A 109 1.69 12.69 17.92
CA ARG A 109 1.59 13.81 16.97
C ARG A 109 0.33 14.65 17.14
N PHE A 110 -0.81 13.99 17.35
CA PHE A 110 -2.13 14.62 17.29
C PHE A 110 -2.86 14.65 18.64
N ALA A 111 -2.27 14.08 19.69
CA ALA A 111 -2.71 14.20 21.07
C ALA A 111 -4.24 14.07 21.26
N ASP A 112 -4.91 15.18 21.55
CA ASP A 112 -6.35 15.31 21.82
C ASP A 112 -7.25 15.02 20.62
N LYS A 113 -6.73 15.15 19.39
CA LYS A 113 -7.47 14.84 18.16
C LYS A 113 -7.53 13.34 17.85
N MET A 114 -6.77 12.51 18.58
CA MET A 114 -6.73 11.06 18.36
C MET A 114 -7.87 10.35 19.07
N VAL A 115 -8.57 9.49 18.33
CA VAL A 115 -9.47 8.50 18.93
C VAL A 115 -8.67 7.51 19.75
N SER A 116 -9.14 7.24 20.99
CA SER A 116 -8.50 6.28 21.89
C SER A 116 -8.50 4.87 21.29
N LYS A 117 -7.48 4.07 21.63
CA LYS A 117 -7.39 2.67 21.18
C LYS A 117 -8.61 1.84 21.58
N GLN A 118 -9.14 2.09 22.78
CA GLN A 118 -10.28 1.38 23.34
C GLN A 118 -11.56 1.69 22.56
N GLU A 119 -11.84 2.96 22.29
CA GLU A 119 -13.00 3.37 21.51
C GLU A 119 -12.91 2.88 20.06
N ALA A 120 -11.74 3.02 19.43
CA ALA A 120 -11.49 2.50 18.10
C ALA A 120 -11.71 0.97 18.03
N ALA A 121 -11.22 0.20 19.01
CA ALA A 121 -11.43 -1.24 19.06
C ALA A 121 -12.90 -1.61 19.25
N ALA A 122 -13.61 -0.92 20.16
CA ALA A 122 -15.02 -1.14 20.43
C ALA A 122 -15.88 -0.87 19.19
N VAL A 123 -15.69 0.27 18.53
CA VAL A 123 -16.44 0.58 17.30
C VAL A 123 -16.10 -0.41 16.19
N TYR A 124 -14.82 -0.75 16.01
CA TYR A 124 -14.41 -1.69 14.97
C TYR A 124 -15.08 -3.06 15.13
N ALA A 125 -15.23 -3.55 16.36
CA ALA A 125 -15.89 -4.83 16.65
C ALA A 125 -17.35 -4.85 16.18
N GLU A 126 -18.05 -3.71 16.29
CA GLU A 126 -19.47 -3.56 15.93
C GLU A 126 -19.71 -3.16 14.47
N VAL A 127 -18.66 -2.79 13.70
CA VAL A 127 -18.84 -2.46 12.28
C VAL A 127 -19.30 -3.71 11.52
N ILE A 128 -20.51 -3.64 10.95
CA ILE A 128 -21.06 -4.68 10.07
C ILE A 128 -20.25 -4.77 8.78
N ARG A 129 -19.73 -5.98 8.51
CA ARG A 129 -18.86 -6.30 7.37
C ARG A 129 -19.50 -7.32 6.46
N ASP A 130 -19.52 -7.01 5.18
CA ASP A 130 -19.73 -8.00 4.13
C ASP A 130 -18.39 -8.33 3.47
N GLN A 131 -17.86 -9.53 3.70
CA GLN A 131 -16.54 -9.93 3.16
C GLN A 131 -16.50 -9.93 1.62
N ALA A 132 -17.63 -10.12 0.94
CA ALA A 132 -17.71 -10.18 -0.51
C ALA A 132 -17.90 -8.80 -1.15
N LEU A 133 -18.55 -7.86 -0.44
CA LEU A 133 -18.90 -6.54 -0.98
C LEU A 133 -18.10 -5.38 -0.37
N ASP A 134 -17.71 -5.49 0.89
CA ASP A 134 -16.93 -4.44 1.53
C ASP A 134 -15.48 -4.51 1.09
N THR A 135 -14.94 -3.33 0.83
CA THR A 135 -13.53 -3.11 0.52
C THR A 135 -12.86 -2.46 1.73
N PRO A 136 -11.53 -2.50 1.85
CA PRO A 136 -10.82 -1.75 2.90
C PRO A 136 -11.22 -0.27 2.96
N ARG A 137 -11.45 0.36 1.79
CA ARG A 137 -11.96 1.74 1.70
C ARG A 137 -13.34 1.89 2.33
N LYS A 138 -14.28 1.04 1.94
CA LYS A 138 -15.67 1.09 2.43
C LYS A 138 -15.72 0.80 3.93
N LEU A 139 -14.91 -0.15 4.39
CA LEU A 139 -14.78 -0.48 5.81
C LEU A 139 -14.20 0.70 6.60
N ALA A 140 -13.12 1.32 6.13
CA ALA A 140 -12.52 2.49 6.77
C ALA A 140 -13.50 3.68 6.84
N LYS A 141 -14.31 3.89 5.79
CA LYS A 141 -15.37 4.91 5.79
C LYS A 141 -16.42 4.61 6.85
N LYS A 142 -17.04 3.43 6.84
CA LYS A 142 -18.04 3.01 7.86
C LYS A 142 -17.49 3.15 9.27
N PHE A 143 -16.26 2.70 9.49
CA PHE A 143 -15.57 2.79 10.77
C PHE A 143 -15.39 4.25 11.22
N GLY A 144 -14.91 5.12 10.33
CA GLY A 144 -14.75 6.55 10.61
C GLY A 144 -16.08 7.25 10.87
N GLU A 145 -17.14 6.93 10.12
CA GLU A 145 -18.49 7.48 10.31
C GLU A 145 -19.06 7.12 11.67
N ASN A 146 -18.94 5.86 12.08
CA ASN A 146 -19.37 5.40 13.41
C ASN A 146 -18.57 6.02 14.55
N LEU A 147 -17.34 6.46 14.28
CA LEU A 147 -16.51 7.22 15.20
C LEU A 147 -16.69 8.74 15.07
N HIS A 148 -17.52 9.26 14.17
CA HIS A 148 -17.53 10.70 13.88
C HIS A 148 -16.11 11.27 13.64
N ALA A 149 -15.24 10.48 13.02
CA ALA A 149 -13.89 10.87 12.66
C ALA A 149 -13.90 11.56 11.30
N ASP A 150 -13.06 12.57 11.13
CA ASP A 150 -12.83 13.21 9.84
C ASP A 150 -11.88 12.38 8.97
N LEU A 151 -10.91 11.75 9.65
CA LEU A 151 -9.81 11.02 9.03
C LEU A 151 -9.63 9.63 9.65
N VAL A 152 -9.31 8.66 8.81
CA VAL A 152 -8.95 7.30 9.24
C VAL A 152 -7.61 6.91 8.63
N VAL A 153 -6.70 6.44 9.49
CA VAL A 153 -5.51 5.71 9.07
C VAL A 153 -5.84 4.22 9.05
N VAL A 154 -5.64 3.59 7.89
CA VAL A 154 -5.78 2.15 7.69
C VAL A 154 -4.47 1.60 7.14
N GLY A 155 -4.17 0.34 7.43
CA GLY A 155 -3.06 -0.34 6.79
C GLY A 155 -3.33 -1.81 6.53
N THR A 156 -2.48 -2.39 5.69
CA THR A 156 -2.43 -3.84 5.48
C THR A 156 -1.04 -4.36 5.82
N ILE A 157 -0.98 -5.53 6.46
CA ILE A 157 0.27 -6.21 6.82
C ILE A 157 0.26 -7.59 6.16
N TRP A 158 1.23 -7.85 5.28
CA TRP A 158 1.32 -9.14 4.56
C TRP A 158 2.59 -9.91 4.87
N ARG A 159 3.54 -9.30 5.58
CA ARG A 159 4.72 -9.98 6.07
C ARG A 159 5.09 -9.45 7.45
N PHE A 160 5.16 -10.34 8.42
CA PHE A 160 5.64 -10.11 9.76
C PHE A 160 6.27 -11.43 10.23
N ARG A 161 7.53 -11.62 9.85
CA ARG A 161 8.26 -12.86 10.08
C ARG A 161 9.41 -12.61 11.04
N GLU A 162 9.48 -13.43 12.07
CA GLU A 162 10.57 -13.40 13.05
C GLU A 162 11.85 -14.01 12.46
N LYS A 163 12.99 -13.73 13.07
CA LYS A 163 14.22 -14.42 12.72
C LYS A 163 14.10 -15.91 13.06
N GLY A 164 14.67 -16.76 12.21
CA GLY A 164 14.70 -18.21 12.43
C GLY A 164 13.33 -18.91 12.37
N THR A 165 12.30 -18.27 11.80
CA THR A 165 10.96 -18.88 11.65
C THR A 165 10.98 -20.14 10.77
N PHE A 166 11.88 -20.22 9.78
CA PHE A 166 11.97 -21.39 8.91
C PHE A 166 12.95 -22.41 9.47
N ASN A 167 12.49 -23.64 9.76
CA ASN A 167 13.33 -24.73 10.25
C ASN A 167 14.48 -25.08 9.28
N GLU A 168 14.24 -24.99 7.97
CA GLU A 168 15.26 -25.21 6.93
C GLU A 168 16.23 -24.03 6.80
N MET A 169 15.89 -22.86 7.35
CA MET A 169 16.72 -21.66 7.34
C MET A 169 16.71 -20.96 8.72
N PRO A 170 17.35 -21.55 9.75
CA PRO A 170 17.38 -21.01 11.11
C PRO A 170 18.01 -19.60 11.20
N GLU A 171 18.86 -19.27 10.23
CA GLU A 171 19.51 -17.97 10.06
C GLU A 171 18.69 -16.98 9.20
N SER A 172 17.40 -17.28 8.97
CA SER A 172 16.52 -16.37 8.23
C SER A 172 16.33 -15.07 9.00
N PRO A 173 16.51 -13.90 8.37
CA PRO A 173 16.36 -12.62 9.03
C PRO A 173 14.88 -12.27 9.28
N ALA A 174 14.65 -11.45 10.29
CA ALA A 174 13.38 -10.77 10.47
C ALA A 174 13.01 -9.97 9.22
N SER A 175 11.71 -9.93 8.93
CA SER A 175 11.20 -9.43 7.68
C SER A 175 9.78 -8.90 7.89
N VAL A 176 9.56 -7.62 7.56
CA VAL A 176 8.28 -6.93 7.75
C VAL A 176 7.91 -6.18 6.47
N ALA A 177 6.66 -6.28 6.03
CA ALA A 177 6.14 -5.46 4.94
C ALA A 177 4.66 -5.12 5.07
N PHE A 178 4.36 -3.82 4.95
CA PHE A 178 3.04 -3.24 5.15
C PHE A 178 2.81 -1.99 4.29
N TYR A 179 1.53 -1.65 4.11
CA TYR A 179 1.07 -0.38 3.57
C TYR A 179 0.33 0.41 4.64
N VAL A 180 0.40 1.73 4.56
CA VAL A 180 -0.41 2.66 5.35
C VAL A 180 -1.08 3.64 4.41
N TYR A 181 -2.33 3.95 4.70
CA TYR A 181 -3.16 4.87 3.93
C TYR A 181 -3.82 5.85 4.90
N LEU A 182 -3.89 7.11 4.49
CA LEU A 182 -4.73 8.13 5.12
C LEU A 182 -5.98 8.31 4.27
N MET A 183 -7.14 8.20 4.90
CA MET A 183 -8.44 8.29 4.26
C MET A 183 -9.23 9.44 4.85
N GLU A 184 -9.86 10.24 3.98
CA GLU A 184 -10.94 11.14 4.35
C GLU A 184 -12.23 10.32 4.52
N VAL A 185 -12.96 10.55 5.61
CA VAL A 185 -14.19 9.81 5.92
C VAL A 185 -15.36 10.30 5.07
N ALA A 186 -15.53 11.62 4.91
CA ALA A 186 -16.67 12.22 4.20
C ALA A 186 -16.87 11.63 2.79
N GLY A 187 -15.82 11.65 1.96
CA GLY A 187 -15.84 11.11 0.60
C GLY A 187 -15.28 9.70 0.45
N GLY A 188 -14.66 9.13 1.49
CA GLY A 188 -13.89 7.87 1.35
C GLY A 188 -12.67 8.00 0.44
N LYS A 189 -12.14 9.22 0.26
CA LYS A 189 -11.00 9.50 -0.61
C LYS A 189 -9.70 9.11 0.10
N ARG A 190 -8.78 8.48 -0.64
CA ARG A 190 -7.40 8.27 -0.17
C ARG A 190 -6.63 9.58 -0.33
N LEU A 191 -6.21 10.17 0.78
CA LEU A 191 -5.43 11.40 0.80
C LEU A 191 -3.93 11.14 0.68
N TRP A 192 -3.45 10.03 1.27
CA TRP A 192 -2.02 9.69 1.26
C TRP A 192 -1.81 8.18 1.38
N ARG A 193 -0.65 7.72 0.90
CA ARG A 193 -0.18 6.35 1.02
C ARG A 193 1.33 6.33 1.20
N ASN A 194 1.81 5.37 1.99
CA ASN A 194 3.21 4.98 1.96
C ASN A 194 3.34 3.49 2.31
N ALA A 195 4.55 2.95 2.17
CA ALA A 195 4.84 1.54 2.35
C ALA A 195 6.16 1.34 3.09
N PHE A 196 6.28 0.20 3.73
CA PHE A 196 7.56 -0.32 4.19
C PHE A 196 7.70 -1.75 3.71
N ASP A 197 8.84 -2.08 3.11
CA ASP A 197 9.24 -3.44 2.80
C ASP A 197 10.69 -3.59 3.25
N GLY A 198 10.89 -4.28 4.37
CA GLY A 198 12.21 -4.47 4.98
C GLY A 198 12.50 -5.93 5.28
N THR A 199 13.70 -6.37 4.93
CA THR A 199 14.30 -7.63 5.38
C THR A 199 15.73 -7.34 5.83
N GLN A 200 16.14 -7.82 7.01
CA GLN A 200 17.37 -7.34 7.64
C GLN A 200 18.66 -7.58 6.83
N LYS A 201 18.73 -8.61 5.98
CA LYS A 201 19.90 -8.86 5.11
C LYS A 201 20.06 -7.85 3.96
N THR A 202 19.02 -7.09 3.63
CA THR A 202 18.94 -6.22 2.44
C THR A 202 18.50 -4.79 2.79
N LEU A 203 18.77 -4.33 4.01
CA LEU A 203 18.44 -2.96 4.41
C LEU A 203 19.34 -1.99 3.64
N SER A 204 18.75 -1.00 2.96
CA SER A 204 19.50 0.08 2.30
C SER A 204 20.35 0.87 3.30
N GLU A 205 21.37 1.61 2.83
CA GLU A 205 22.21 2.45 3.69
C GLU A 205 21.40 3.41 4.57
N ASP A 206 20.28 3.94 4.07
CA ASP A 206 19.35 4.78 4.84
C ASP A 206 18.73 4.05 6.05
N VAL A 207 18.43 2.77 5.88
CA VAL A 207 17.85 1.96 6.95
C VAL A 207 18.89 1.55 7.97
N LEU A 208 20.08 1.14 7.51
CA LEU A 208 21.23 0.89 8.37
C LEU A 208 21.65 2.14 9.15
N GLY A 209 21.64 3.32 8.51
CA GLY A 209 21.94 4.61 9.13
C GLY A 209 20.95 4.97 10.24
N GLY A 210 19.65 4.81 9.99
CA GLY A 210 18.62 5.01 11.00
C GLY A 210 18.71 4.02 12.16
N LEU A 211 19.08 2.76 11.92
CA LEU A 211 19.27 1.76 12.97
C LEU A 211 20.53 2.03 13.83
N LYS A 212 21.61 2.53 13.22
CA LYS A 212 22.82 2.98 13.94
C LYS A 212 22.50 4.12 14.93
N GLN A 213 21.62 5.05 14.57
CA GLN A 213 21.19 6.15 15.45
C GLN A 213 20.36 5.69 16.65
N ILE A 214 19.67 4.55 16.57
CA ILE A 214 18.84 4.02 17.68
C ILE A 214 19.68 3.19 18.68
N LYS A 215 21.02 3.19 18.56
CA LYS A 215 21.93 2.32 19.34
C LYS A 215 21.56 0.82 19.25
N MET A 216 20.91 0.40 18.17
CA MET A 216 20.40 -0.98 18.03
C MET A 216 21.49 -2.03 17.73
N GLY A 217 22.71 -1.61 17.41
CA GLY A 217 23.89 -2.49 17.34
C GLY A 217 23.87 -3.54 16.21
N LEU A 218 24.99 -4.24 16.06
CA LEU A 218 25.28 -5.30 15.07
C LEU A 218 24.46 -6.60 15.24
N ARG A 219 23.30 -6.57 15.93
CA ARG A 219 22.48 -7.77 16.21
C ARG A 219 21.29 -7.90 15.26
N TRP A 220 20.87 -9.15 15.02
CA TRP A 220 19.60 -9.44 14.36
C TRP A 220 18.43 -8.86 15.17
N LEU A 221 17.66 -7.97 14.54
CA LEU A 221 16.45 -7.36 15.06
C LEU A 221 15.33 -8.39 15.09
N SER A 222 14.42 -8.24 16.05
CA SER A 222 13.13 -8.92 16.01
C SER A 222 12.21 -8.31 14.94
N ALA A 223 11.17 -9.05 14.53
CA ALA A 223 10.15 -8.51 13.64
C ALA A 223 9.48 -7.26 14.23
N ASN A 224 9.22 -7.25 15.54
CA ASN A 224 8.64 -6.10 16.23
C ASN A 224 9.57 -4.87 16.24
N GLU A 225 10.89 -5.06 16.41
CA GLU A 225 11.87 -3.97 16.30
C GLU A 225 11.94 -3.41 14.88
N LEU A 226 11.95 -4.28 13.87
CA LEU A 226 11.94 -3.88 12.46
C LEU A 226 10.63 -3.17 12.08
N ALA A 227 9.49 -3.64 12.56
CA ALA A 227 8.19 -3.00 12.37
C ALA A 227 8.14 -1.60 13.00
N ARG A 228 8.65 -1.46 14.24
CA ARG A 228 8.74 -0.15 14.92
C ARG A 228 9.61 0.82 14.13
N TYR A 229 10.74 0.35 13.59
CA TYR A 229 11.56 1.14 12.69
C TYR A 229 10.79 1.53 11.42
N GLY A 230 10.16 0.56 10.76
CA GLY A 230 9.41 0.78 9.52
C GLY A 230 8.29 1.80 9.68
N VAL A 231 7.50 1.70 10.76
CA VAL A 231 6.44 2.67 11.08
C VAL A 231 7.03 4.05 11.25
N LYS A 232 8.08 4.22 12.08
CA LYS A 232 8.73 5.53 12.25
C LYS A 232 9.21 6.11 10.91
N SER A 233 9.83 5.30 10.06
CA SER A 233 10.34 5.73 8.75
C SER A 233 9.22 6.13 7.79
N VAL A 234 8.12 5.38 7.76
CA VAL A 234 6.94 5.70 6.94
C VAL A 234 6.32 7.04 7.37
N PHE A 235 6.18 7.27 8.68
CA PHE A 235 5.53 8.46 9.22
C PHE A 235 6.40 9.73 9.22
N LYS A 236 7.71 9.64 8.92
CA LYS A 236 8.54 10.82 8.62
C LYS A 236 8.00 11.62 7.43
N LYS A 237 7.35 10.96 6.47
CA LYS A 237 6.74 11.57 5.28
C LYS A 237 5.22 11.75 5.42
N PHE A 238 4.70 11.70 6.64
CA PHE A 238 3.27 11.86 6.88
C PHE A 238 2.85 13.33 6.71
N PRO A 239 1.79 13.62 5.94
CA PRO A 239 1.56 14.94 5.36
C PRO A 239 0.78 15.92 6.24
N LEU A 240 0.24 15.48 7.37
CA LEU A 240 -0.52 16.34 8.31
C LEU A 240 0.36 16.69 9.49
N HIS A 241 0.42 17.96 9.91
CA HIS A 241 1.29 18.41 11.01
C HIS A 241 0.55 18.56 12.32
#